data_AF-A0A9D2MW02-F1
#
_entry.id   AF-A0A9D2MW02-F1
#
_cell.length_a   1.000
_cell.length_b   1.000
_cell.length_c   1.000
_cell.angle_alpha   90.00
_cell.angle_beta   90.00
_cell.angle_gamma   90.00
#
_symmetry.space_group_name_H-M   'P 1'
#
loop_
_entity.id
_entity.type
_entity.pdbx_description
1 polymer ?
#
loop_
_entity_poly.entity_id
_entity_poly.type
_entity_poly.pdbx_seq_one_letter_code
_entity_poly.pdbx_strand_id
1 'polypeptide(L)'
;MKPFWKQGNKRRLLRALRLFTVSVGTTAVCMLLSLSFLKLDSPPTALEASVFNGGKEFSAQKEESAPAAASTASPGEVIPLGTVFGIKLFTDGVIVASLSDIYTETGVCCPAAEAGIEPGDYLLQANGQDIPDNTALARAIGQSGGEPITFQVRREQEIFETQVTPVFGEGSFKTGMWVRDSAAGIGTLTFYDPASGLFAGLGHGICDMDTSGVMALKSGEPAPITLSGIVKGEENSPGQLRGYFSSDQPLGSLLQNKDTGVYGTLDNPPEGETVEILPREEIHCGPVQLLVTLDESGPQPYDAEILQILDLEQKTKNLVVQVTDPRLLQATGGIVQGMSGCPLLQDGKLAGAVTHVFTEDPTTGYGICAQTMWEESQICSVSK
;
A
#
# COMPACT_ATOMS: atom_id res chain seq x y z
N MET A 1 26.12 71.62 -0.66
CA MET A 1 25.17 70.50 -0.93
C MET A 1 25.55 69.82 -2.24
N LYS A 2 26.02 68.56 -2.19
CA LYS A 2 26.04 67.53 -3.25
C LYS A 2 26.43 66.19 -2.61
N PRO A 3 26.00 65.03 -3.14
CA PRO A 3 25.41 63.96 -2.33
C PRO A 3 26.37 62.83 -1.93
N PHE A 4 26.28 62.43 -0.66
CA PHE A 4 27.05 61.40 0.03
C PHE A 4 26.44 59.98 -0.09
N TRP A 5 25.59 59.71 -1.10
CA TRP A 5 24.64 58.58 -1.07
C TRP A 5 24.90 57.40 -2.02
N LYS A 6 26.11 57.23 -2.59
CA LYS A 6 26.39 56.11 -3.53
C LYS A 6 27.44 55.08 -3.10
N GLN A 7 28.07 55.21 -1.92
CA GLN A 7 29.13 54.28 -1.48
C GLN A 7 28.68 53.22 -0.44
N GLY A 8 27.60 53.47 0.30
CA GLY A 8 27.11 52.54 1.33
C GLY A 8 26.45 51.27 0.77
N ASN A 9 25.79 51.36 -0.38
CA ASN A 9 24.97 50.27 -0.91
C ASN A 9 25.80 49.18 -1.61
N LYS A 10 26.91 49.53 -2.28
CA LYS A 10 27.81 48.54 -2.90
C LYS A 10 28.54 47.68 -1.86
N ARG A 11 28.93 48.25 -0.71
CA ARG A 11 29.59 47.48 0.37
C ARG A 11 28.62 46.55 1.10
N ARG A 12 27.34 46.91 1.23
CA ARG A 12 26.30 46.02 1.77
C ARG A 12 25.96 44.90 0.78
N LEU A 13 25.84 45.19 -0.51
CA LEU A 13 25.59 44.19 -1.55
C LEU A 13 26.76 43.19 -1.66
N LEU A 14 28.02 43.65 -1.63
CA LEU A 14 29.18 42.74 -1.62
C LEU A 14 29.29 41.89 -0.34
N ARG A 15 28.86 42.42 0.81
CA ARG A 15 28.82 41.63 2.05
C ARG A 15 27.69 40.59 2.03
N ALA A 16 26.52 40.95 1.51
CA ALA A 16 25.40 40.02 1.32
C ALA A 16 25.75 38.91 0.31
N LEU A 17 26.42 39.26 -0.80
CA LEU A 17 26.88 38.28 -1.78
C LEU A 17 27.94 37.34 -1.19
N ARG A 18 28.89 37.86 -0.40
CA ARG A 18 29.88 37.03 0.30
C ARG A 18 29.26 36.11 1.36
N LEU A 19 28.30 36.60 2.14
CA LEU A 19 27.56 35.79 3.12
C LEU A 19 26.72 34.70 2.42
N PHE A 20 26.12 35.01 1.28
CA PHE A 20 25.36 34.04 0.48
C PHE A 20 26.27 32.97 -0.13
N THR A 21 27.42 33.34 -0.71
CA THR A 21 28.39 32.37 -1.25
C THR A 21 29.03 31.49 -0.19
N VAL A 22 29.25 32.02 1.03
CA VAL A 22 29.76 31.23 2.15
C VAL A 22 28.67 30.28 2.65
N SER A 23 27.42 30.74 2.79
CA SER A 23 26.29 29.91 3.21
C SER A 23 26.06 28.73 2.27
N VAL A 24 25.98 28.96 0.96
CA VAL A 24 25.75 27.90 -0.05
C VAL A 24 26.95 26.95 -0.13
N GLY A 25 28.17 27.47 0.05
CA GLY A 25 29.39 26.66 0.11
C GLY A 25 29.42 25.70 1.31
N THR A 26 29.05 26.16 2.51
CA THR A 26 28.94 25.28 3.69
C THR A 26 27.85 24.23 3.55
N THR A 27 26.68 24.56 3.00
CA THR A 27 25.60 23.57 2.82
C THR A 27 25.97 22.53 1.76
N ALA A 28 26.63 22.93 0.66
CA ALA A 28 27.11 22.00 -0.36
C ALA A 28 28.22 21.08 0.16
N VAL A 29 29.13 21.58 1.00
CA VAL A 29 30.17 20.76 1.63
C VAL A 29 29.59 19.81 2.69
N CYS A 30 28.56 20.22 3.44
CA CYS A 30 27.85 19.31 4.35
C CYS A 30 27.08 18.20 3.60
N MET A 31 26.44 18.51 2.46
CA MET A 31 25.78 17.50 1.63
C MET A 31 26.77 16.52 0.98
N LEU A 32 27.93 17.00 0.54
CA LEU A 32 28.98 16.15 -0.05
C LEU A 32 29.67 15.25 1.00
N LEU A 33 29.77 15.71 2.25
CA LEU A 33 30.27 14.88 3.36
C LEU A 33 29.26 13.83 3.82
N SER A 34 27.94 14.08 3.72
CA SER A 34 26.91 13.06 3.97
C SER A 34 26.85 11.98 2.88
N LEU A 35 27.22 12.30 1.64
CA LEU A 35 27.24 11.36 0.52
C LEU A 35 28.43 10.37 0.56
N SER A 36 29.47 10.65 1.37
CA SER A 36 30.66 9.79 1.45
C SER A 36 30.53 8.64 2.46
N PHE A 37 29.45 8.61 3.27
CA PHE A 37 29.22 7.59 4.30
C PHE A 37 28.06 6.63 4.00
N LEU A 38 27.41 6.76 2.84
CA LEU A 38 26.41 5.82 2.36
C LEU A 38 26.97 5.04 1.17
N LYS A 39 27.61 3.91 1.47
CA LYS A 39 27.65 2.79 0.51
C LYS A 39 26.23 2.23 0.43
N LEU A 40 25.45 2.76 -0.51
CA LEU A 40 24.15 2.24 -0.91
C LEU A 40 24.34 1.47 -2.21
N ASP A 41 24.29 0.14 -2.10
CA ASP A 41 24.01 -0.71 -3.26
C ASP A 41 22.53 -0.55 -3.61
N SER A 42 22.29 0.03 -4.80
CA SER A 42 21.06 0.12 -5.59
C SER A 42 19.84 0.90 -5.03
N PRO A 43 19.29 1.88 -5.78
CA PRO A 43 18.05 2.57 -5.42
C PRO A 43 16.80 1.81 -5.92
N PRO A 44 15.60 2.03 -5.32
CA PRO A 44 14.34 1.64 -5.94
C PRO A 44 14.09 2.54 -7.16
N THR A 45 14.03 1.95 -8.35
CA THR A 45 13.84 2.67 -9.61
C THR A 45 12.36 2.80 -9.94
N ALA A 46 11.82 4.02 -9.80
CA ALA A 46 10.72 4.46 -10.68
C ALA A 46 11.29 4.60 -12.10
N LEU A 47 10.72 3.86 -13.05
CA LEU A 47 11.21 3.79 -14.43
C LEU A 47 10.39 4.72 -15.34
N GLU A 48 11.07 5.51 -16.16
CA GLU A 48 10.45 6.13 -17.32
C GLU A 48 10.11 5.05 -18.36
N ALA A 49 8.89 5.14 -18.90
CA ALA A 49 8.22 4.31 -19.91
C ALA A 49 9.04 3.72 -21.10
N SER A 50 10.27 4.14 -21.37
CA SER A 50 10.88 4.00 -22.70
C SER A 50 11.67 2.72 -23.01
N VAL A 51 11.62 1.64 -22.22
CA VAL A 51 12.58 0.52 -22.38
C VAL A 51 11.95 -0.88 -22.33
N PHE A 52 12.15 -1.65 -23.42
CA PHE A 52 12.05 -3.12 -23.59
C PHE A 52 10.76 -3.77 -24.16
N ASN A 53 10.96 -4.87 -24.92
CA ASN A 53 10.12 -5.33 -26.03
C ASN A 53 9.71 -6.84 -25.94
N GLY A 54 8.46 -7.14 -26.31
CA GLY A 54 7.93 -8.46 -26.76
C GLY A 54 7.33 -9.36 -25.65
N GLY A 55 6.13 -9.94 -25.73
CA GLY A 55 5.02 -9.91 -26.68
C GLY A 55 4.16 -11.19 -26.52
N LYS A 56 2.84 -11.05 -26.28
CA LYS A 56 1.68 -11.82 -26.85
C LYS A 56 0.44 -11.79 -25.92
N GLU A 57 -0.71 -11.60 -26.56
CA GLU A 57 -2.03 -11.25 -26.01
C GLU A 57 -2.89 -12.45 -25.61
N PHE A 58 -3.86 -12.23 -24.68
CA PHE A 58 -5.07 -13.05 -24.53
C PHE A 58 -6.25 -12.21 -24.00
N SER A 59 -7.46 -12.49 -24.48
CA SER A 59 -8.70 -11.71 -24.31
C SER A 59 -9.50 -12.05 -23.05
N ALA A 60 -10.08 -11.07 -22.36
CA ALA A 60 -10.99 -11.25 -21.23
C ALA A 60 -12.46 -10.97 -21.60
N GLN A 61 -13.38 -11.80 -21.09
CA GLN A 61 -14.83 -11.56 -21.09
C GLN A 61 -15.29 -11.12 -19.68
N LYS A 62 -16.32 -10.29 -19.69
CA LYS A 62 -16.88 -9.48 -18.60
C LYS A 62 -17.91 -10.27 -17.81
N GLU A 63 -17.83 -10.27 -16.47
CA GLU A 63 -18.93 -10.70 -15.59
C GLU A 63 -19.32 -9.59 -14.62
N GLU A 64 -20.62 -9.47 -14.40
CA GLU A 64 -21.33 -8.39 -13.73
C GLU A 64 -22.08 -9.01 -12.53
N SER A 65 -21.79 -8.56 -11.30
CA SER A 65 -22.36 -9.14 -10.07
C SER A 65 -23.38 -8.23 -9.39
N ALA A 66 -24.56 -8.75 -9.08
CA ALA A 66 -25.61 -8.14 -8.26
C ALA A 66 -25.47 -8.56 -6.76
N PRO A 67 -26.01 -7.79 -5.80
CA PRO A 67 -25.67 -7.93 -4.37
C PRO A 67 -26.45 -9.04 -3.66
N ALA A 68 -25.76 -9.79 -2.78
CA ALA A 68 -26.35 -10.84 -1.95
C ALA A 68 -26.71 -10.34 -0.54
N ALA A 69 -27.83 -10.83 -0.01
CA ALA A 69 -28.37 -10.52 1.32
C ALA A 69 -27.56 -11.21 2.43
N ALA A 70 -27.36 -10.50 3.55
CA ALA A 70 -26.60 -10.97 4.71
C ALA A 70 -27.25 -12.20 5.38
N SER A 71 -26.45 -13.25 5.56
CA SER A 71 -26.81 -14.52 6.20
C SER A 71 -26.43 -14.49 7.68
N THR A 72 -27.37 -14.79 8.56
CA THR A 72 -27.22 -14.94 10.02
C THR A 72 -26.61 -16.31 10.39
N ALA A 73 -25.39 -16.59 9.95
CA ALA A 73 -24.65 -17.78 10.36
C ALA A 73 -23.85 -17.50 11.64
N SER A 74 -23.87 -18.42 12.61
CA SER A 74 -22.94 -18.37 13.75
C SER A 74 -21.50 -18.49 13.23
N PRO A 75 -20.55 -17.67 13.72
CA PRO A 75 -19.18 -17.69 13.21
C PRO A 75 -18.57 -19.10 13.29
N GLY A 76 -17.93 -19.54 12.22
CA GLY A 76 -17.30 -20.86 12.15
C GLY A 76 -16.02 -20.98 12.99
N GLU A 77 -15.38 -22.15 12.91
CA GLU A 77 -14.03 -22.35 13.42
C GLU A 77 -12.98 -22.02 12.35
N VAL A 78 -11.87 -21.42 12.75
CA VAL A 78 -10.76 -21.03 11.85
C VAL A 78 -9.41 -21.35 12.48
N ILE A 79 -8.38 -21.49 11.66
CA ILE A 79 -6.99 -21.63 12.09
C ILE A 79 -6.37 -20.22 12.18
N PRO A 80 -6.02 -19.71 13.37
CA PRO A 80 -5.30 -18.44 13.49
C PRO A 80 -3.86 -18.63 13.00
N LEU A 81 -3.38 -17.72 12.16
CA LEU A 81 -2.09 -17.88 11.48
C LEU A 81 -1.01 -16.98 12.09
N GLY A 82 -1.16 -15.65 12.02
CA GLY A 82 -0.11 -14.72 12.48
C GLY A 82 1.19 -14.80 11.67
N THR A 83 1.17 -15.51 10.54
CA THR A 83 2.31 -15.68 9.63
C THR A 83 2.42 -14.48 8.71
N VAL A 84 3.61 -13.92 8.58
CA VAL A 84 3.87 -12.82 7.66
C VAL A 84 3.91 -13.33 6.23
N PHE A 85 3.34 -12.58 5.31
CA PHE A 85 3.34 -12.89 3.89
C PHE A 85 3.54 -11.62 3.06
N GLY A 86 4.01 -11.83 1.85
CA GLY A 86 4.15 -10.80 0.85
C GLY A 86 2.86 -10.71 0.05
N ILE A 87 2.51 -9.51 -0.38
CA ILE A 87 1.33 -9.27 -1.19
C ILE A 87 1.80 -8.58 -2.46
N LYS A 88 1.43 -9.14 -3.62
CA LYS A 88 1.59 -8.51 -4.92
C LYS A 88 0.19 -8.24 -5.46
N LEU A 89 -0.15 -6.98 -5.68
CA LEU A 89 -1.40 -6.57 -6.31
C LEU A 89 -1.13 -6.02 -7.69
N PHE A 90 -1.98 -6.39 -8.65
CA PHE A 90 -1.98 -5.86 -10.00
C PHE A 90 -3.33 -5.19 -10.26
N THR A 91 -3.28 -3.99 -10.82
CA THR A 91 -4.45 -3.15 -11.00
C THR A 91 -5.19 -3.44 -12.29
N ASP A 92 -6.47 -3.10 -12.29
CA ASP A 92 -7.26 -3.06 -13.51
C ASP A 92 -7.01 -1.74 -14.23
N GLY A 93 -5.99 -1.74 -15.09
CA GLY A 93 -5.47 -0.55 -15.75
C GLY A 93 -4.25 0.03 -15.03
N VAL A 94 -3.80 1.18 -15.48
CA VAL A 94 -2.66 1.90 -14.90
C VAL A 94 -3.15 3.08 -14.06
N ILE A 95 -2.74 3.18 -12.80
CA ILE A 95 -3.11 4.28 -11.91
C ILE A 95 -2.19 5.47 -12.12
N VAL A 96 -2.77 6.67 -12.21
CA VAL A 96 -2.06 7.94 -12.12
C VAL A 96 -1.74 8.24 -10.66
N ALA A 97 -0.48 8.07 -10.26
CA ALA A 97 -0.01 8.32 -8.89
C ALA A 97 0.19 9.81 -8.62
N SER A 98 0.72 10.55 -9.59
CA SER A 98 0.88 12.00 -9.50
C SER A 98 1.04 12.64 -10.88
N LEU A 99 0.99 13.97 -10.91
CA LEU A 99 1.19 14.77 -12.12
C LEU A 99 2.41 15.67 -11.95
N SER A 100 3.18 15.85 -13.01
CA SER A 100 4.31 16.76 -13.06
C SER A 100 4.33 17.60 -14.32
N ASP A 101 4.72 18.85 -14.14
CA ASP A 101 5.01 19.74 -15.25
C ASP A 101 6.17 19.23 -16.11
N ILE A 102 5.99 19.33 -17.43
CA ILE A 102 7.01 19.03 -18.44
C ILE A 102 7.58 20.34 -18.96
N TYR A 103 8.90 20.43 -18.96
CA TYR A 103 9.64 21.51 -19.57
C TYR A 103 9.87 21.20 -21.05
N THR A 104 9.17 21.94 -21.93
CA THR A 104 9.30 21.83 -23.38
C THR A 104 9.99 23.08 -23.94
N GLU A 105 10.37 23.04 -25.23
CA GLU A 105 10.94 24.21 -25.91
C GLU A 105 9.95 25.39 -26.00
N THR A 106 8.64 25.12 -25.94
CA THR A 106 7.59 26.13 -26.10
C THR A 106 7.02 26.62 -24.77
N GLY A 107 7.41 26.01 -23.64
CA GLY A 107 6.96 26.40 -22.31
C GLY A 107 6.86 25.23 -21.34
N VAL A 108 6.25 25.50 -20.19
CA VAL A 108 5.95 24.50 -19.16
C VAL A 108 4.48 24.12 -19.28
N CYS A 109 4.19 22.82 -19.38
CA CYS A 109 2.82 22.32 -19.51
C CYS A 109 2.65 20.95 -18.83
N CYS A 110 1.41 20.55 -18.59
CA CYS A 110 1.08 19.21 -18.11
C CYS A 110 -0.13 18.70 -18.90
N PRO A 111 0.09 18.01 -20.04
CA PRO A 111 -1.00 17.58 -20.93
C PRO A 111 -2.10 16.77 -20.25
N ALA A 112 -1.73 15.92 -19.29
CA ALA A 112 -2.70 15.14 -18.53
C ALA A 112 -3.59 16.02 -17.64
N ALA A 113 -3.00 16.98 -16.91
CA ALA A 113 -3.76 17.92 -16.09
C ALA A 113 -4.69 18.80 -16.95
N GLU A 114 -4.21 19.25 -18.11
CA GLU A 114 -5.00 20.03 -19.08
C GLU A 114 -6.19 19.23 -19.64
N ALA A 115 -6.04 17.91 -19.76
CA ALA A 115 -7.09 16.99 -20.17
C ALA A 115 -8.02 16.56 -19.01
N GLY A 116 -7.84 17.11 -17.81
CA GLY A 116 -8.66 16.82 -16.63
C GLY A 116 -8.36 15.48 -15.96
N ILE A 117 -7.23 14.84 -16.26
CA ILE A 117 -6.76 13.67 -15.52
C ILE A 117 -6.28 14.12 -14.13
N GLU A 118 -6.62 13.34 -13.11
CA GLU A 118 -6.27 13.59 -11.72
C GLU A 118 -5.53 12.38 -11.12
N PRO A 119 -4.68 12.58 -10.09
CA PRO A 119 -4.18 11.46 -9.30
C PRO A 119 -5.33 10.57 -8.79
N GLY A 120 -5.19 9.25 -8.94
CA GLY A 120 -6.23 8.25 -8.61
C GLY A 120 -7.04 7.76 -9.79
N ASP A 121 -6.91 8.41 -10.94
CA ASP A 121 -7.51 7.93 -12.18
C ASP A 121 -6.84 6.63 -12.65
N TYR A 122 -7.67 5.68 -13.08
CA TYR A 122 -7.23 4.44 -13.72
C TYR A 122 -7.36 4.58 -15.24
N LEU A 123 -6.24 4.50 -15.94
CA LEU A 123 -6.19 4.43 -17.40
C LEU A 123 -6.46 2.99 -17.83
N LEU A 124 -7.62 2.78 -18.46
CA LEU A 124 -8.06 1.45 -18.90
C LEU A 124 -7.67 1.18 -20.35
N GLN A 125 -7.85 2.18 -21.23
CA GLN A 125 -7.57 2.05 -22.66
C GLN A 125 -6.94 3.32 -23.24
N ALA A 126 -6.13 3.15 -24.28
CA ALA A 126 -5.61 4.22 -25.14
C ALA A 126 -6.01 3.94 -26.59
N ASN A 127 -6.75 4.84 -27.22
CA ASN A 127 -7.28 4.70 -28.58
C ASN A 127 -8.03 3.35 -28.78
N GLY A 128 -8.79 2.94 -27.77
CA GLY A 128 -9.55 1.68 -27.75
C GLY A 128 -8.70 0.41 -27.59
N GLN A 129 -7.40 0.52 -27.27
CA GLN A 129 -6.54 -0.61 -26.93
C GLN A 129 -6.33 -0.67 -25.41
N ASP A 130 -6.40 -1.86 -24.82
CA ASP A 130 -6.24 -2.05 -23.38
C ASP A 130 -4.85 -1.65 -22.89
N ILE A 131 -4.81 -1.06 -21.69
CA ILE A 131 -3.60 -0.66 -20.97
C ILE A 131 -3.48 -1.52 -19.70
N PRO A 132 -3.07 -2.79 -19.81
CA PRO A 132 -2.98 -3.67 -18.64
C PRO A 132 -1.84 -3.32 -17.67
N ASP A 133 -0.83 -2.60 -18.14
CA ASP A 133 0.41 -2.34 -17.41
C ASP A 133 1.09 -1.04 -17.89
N ASN A 134 2.10 -0.60 -17.14
CA ASN A 134 2.88 0.59 -17.45
C ASN A 134 3.54 0.51 -18.83
N THR A 135 3.88 -0.69 -19.29
CA THR A 135 4.55 -0.93 -20.58
C THR A 135 3.59 -0.69 -21.75
N ALA A 136 2.32 -1.07 -21.61
CA ALA A 136 1.29 -0.80 -22.60
C ALA A 136 1.00 0.70 -22.72
N LEU A 137 0.90 1.42 -21.59
CA LEU A 137 0.70 2.87 -21.58
C LEU A 137 1.86 3.60 -22.27
N ALA A 138 3.07 3.25 -21.86
CA ALA A 138 4.30 3.76 -22.43
C ALA A 138 4.35 3.62 -23.96
N ARG A 139 3.98 2.44 -24.46
CA ARG A 139 3.93 2.14 -25.88
C ARG A 139 2.90 3.02 -26.59
N ALA A 140 1.70 3.15 -26.05
CA ALA A 140 0.64 3.98 -26.62
C ALA A 140 1.10 5.45 -26.75
N ILE A 141 1.75 5.99 -25.71
CA ILE A 141 2.28 7.36 -25.72
C ILE A 141 3.43 7.52 -26.73
N GLY A 142 4.39 6.60 -26.72
CA GLY A 142 5.54 6.68 -27.62
C GLY A 142 5.16 6.54 -29.10
N GLN A 143 4.17 5.68 -29.41
CA GLN A 143 3.70 5.46 -30.77
C GLN A 143 2.80 6.58 -31.30
N SER A 144 2.22 7.42 -30.45
CA SER A 144 1.37 8.51 -30.91
C SER A 144 2.15 9.56 -31.71
N GLY A 145 3.47 9.66 -31.50
CA GLY A 145 4.29 10.64 -32.21
C GLY A 145 3.91 12.09 -31.92
N GLY A 146 3.24 12.35 -30.78
CA GLY A 146 2.70 13.65 -30.41
C GLY A 146 1.26 13.88 -30.89
N GLU A 147 0.66 12.93 -31.58
CA GLU A 147 -0.76 12.98 -31.91
C GLU A 147 -1.62 12.75 -30.65
N PRO A 148 -2.83 13.33 -30.60
CA PRO A 148 -3.74 13.14 -29.48
C PRO A 148 -4.13 11.67 -29.26
N ILE A 149 -4.16 11.26 -27.99
CA ILE A 149 -4.56 9.92 -27.55
C ILE A 149 -5.87 10.05 -26.78
N THR A 150 -6.89 9.31 -27.19
CA THR A 150 -8.13 9.18 -26.42
C THR A 150 -7.95 8.10 -25.36
N PHE A 151 -7.96 8.50 -24.09
CA PHE A 151 -7.92 7.60 -22.95
C PHE A 151 -9.32 7.31 -22.44
N GLN A 152 -9.61 6.03 -22.18
CA GLN A 152 -10.72 5.64 -21.32
C GLN A 152 -10.22 5.61 -19.88
N VAL A 153 -10.81 6.43 -19.04
CA VAL A 153 -10.39 6.67 -17.65
C VAL A 153 -11.52 6.24 -16.73
N ARG A 154 -11.18 5.49 -15.67
CA ARG A 154 -12.07 5.25 -14.53
C ARG A 154 -11.66 6.11 -13.36
N ARG A 155 -12.59 6.94 -12.88
CA ARG A 155 -12.48 7.70 -11.63
C ARG A 155 -13.57 7.20 -10.70
N GLU A 156 -13.17 6.61 -9.58
CA GLU A 156 -14.08 5.91 -8.67
C GLU A 156 -14.92 4.85 -9.43
N GLN A 157 -16.24 5.07 -9.56
CA GLN A 157 -17.17 4.18 -10.28
C GLN A 157 -17.53 4.69 -11.68
N GLU A 158 -17.11 5.90 -12.05
CA GLU A 158 -17.45 6.49 -13.34
C GLU A 158 -16.36 6.22 -14.38
N ILE A 159 -16.78 5.90 -15.61
CA ILE A 159 -15.90 5.73 -16.76
C ILE A 159 -16.19 6.86 -17.74
N PHE A 160 -15.15 7.59 -18.13
CA PHE A 160 -15.22 8.66 -19.12
C PHE A 160 -14.06 8.59 -20.11
N GLU A 161 -14.19 9.30 -21.23
CA GLU A 161 -13.10 9.45 -22.18
C GLU A 161 -12.54 10.87 -22.12
N THR A 162 -11.22 10.99 -22.21
CA THR A 162 -10.54 12.28 -22.36
C THR A 162 -9.41 12.17 -23.38
N GLN A 163 -9.06 13.29 -24.01
CA GLN A 163 -8.01 13.34 -25.01
C GLN A 163 -6.78 14.05 -24.45
N VAL A 164 -5.65 13.35 -24.44
CA VAL A 164 -4.36 13.89 -24.01
C VAL A 164 -3.45 13.98 -25.22
N THR A 165 -2.82 15.13 -25.44
CA THR A 165 -1.85 15.31 -26.52
C THR A 165 -0.43 15.26 -25.94
N PRO A 166 0.34 14.18 -26.15
CA PRO A 166 1.68 14.08 -25.60
C PRO A 166 2.61 15.15 -26.17
N VAL A 167 3.50 15.68 -25.33
CA VAL A 167 4.51 16.65 -25.73
C VAL A 167 5.89 16.03 -25.72
N PHE A 168 6.75 16.45 -26.64
CA PHE A 168 8.13 15.99 -26.67
C PHE A 168 8.96 16.72 -25.61
N GLY A 169 9.57 15.97 -24.70
CA GLY A 169 10.43 16.49 -23.64
C GLY A 169 11.48 15.45 -23.24
N GLU A 170 12.70 15.89 -22.93
CA GLU A 170 13.79 15.03 -22.45
C GLU A 170 14.04 13.77 -23.32
N GLY A 171 13.82 13.88 -24.64
CA GLY A 171 14.11 12.81 -25.60
C GLY A 171 12.97 11.82 -25.88
N SER A 172 11.78 12.00 -25.29
CA SER A 172 10.60 11.16 -25.57
C SER A 172 9.29 11.95 -25.49
N PHE A 173 8.19 11.36 -25.98
CA PHE A 173 6.86 11.92 -25.78
C PHE A 173 6.37 11.62 -24.36
N LYS A 174 5.85 12.64 -23.68
CA LYS A 174 5.40 12.60 -22.29
C LYS A 174 4.04 13.29 -22.14
N THR A 175 3.29 12.84 -21.15
CA THR A 175 1.95 13.38 -20.82
C THR A 175 1.90 14.08 -19.47
N GLY A 176 2.97 13.97 -18.66
CA GLY A 176 3.06 14.54 -17.32
C GLY A 176 2.51 13.62 -16.24
N MET A 177 2.15 12.38 -16.59
CA MET A 177 1.64 11.38 -15.65
C MET A 177 2.78 10.55 -15.05
N TRP A 178 2.80 10.45 -13.73
CA TRP A 178 3.53 9.41 -13.01
C TRP A 178 2.55 8.29 -12.70
N VAL A 179 2.92 7.07 -13.07
CA VAL A 179 1.99 5.96 -13.06
C VAL A 179 2.53 4.72 -12.37
N ARG A 180 1.62 3.85 -11.94
CA ARG A 180 1.91 2.49 -11.49
C ARG A 180 0.79 1.52 -11.87
N ASP A 181 1.13 0.25 -12.01
CA ASP A 181 0.23 -0.85 -12.38
C ASP A 181 0.16 -1.94 -11.29
N SER A 182 0.90 -1.73 -10.20
CA SER A 182 1.06 -2.72 -9.15
C SER A 182 1.41 -2.10 -7.81
N ALA A 183 1.09 -2.82 -6.74
CA ALA A 183 1.52 -2.53 -5.38
C ALA A 183 2.08 -3.81 -4.75
N ALA A 184 3.13 -3.64 -3.94
CA ALA A 184 3.70 -4.74 -3.19
C ALA A 184 3.93 -4.33 -1.73
N GLY A 185 3.74 -5.27 -0.82
CA GLY A 185 3.87 -5.02 0.60
C GLY A 185 4.05 -6.29 1.42
N ILE A 186 4.28 -6.07 2.71
CA ILE A 186 4.36 -7.12 3.72
C ILE A 186 3.14 -6.96 4.63
N GLY A 187 2.43 -8.06 4.85
CA GLY A 187 1.26 -8.14 5.71
C GLY A 187 1.28 -9.39 6.56
N THR A 188 0.26 -9.57 7.39
CA THR A 188 0.08 -10.80 8.17
C THR A 188 -1.19 -11.53 7.73
N LEU A 189 -1.08 -12.84 7.55
CA LEU A 189 -2.23 -13.73 7.41
C LEU A 189 -2.90 -13.84 8.78
N THR A 190 -4.18 -13.48 8.85
CA THR A 190 -4.95 -13.49 10.10
C THR A 190 -5.42 -14.90 10.41
N PHE A 191 -6.24 -15.48 9.53
CA PHE A 191 -6.77 -16.83 9.72
C PHE A 191 -6.99 -17.54 8.39
N TYR A 192 -7.11 -18.85 8.48
CA TYR A 192 -7.59 -19.72 7.40
C TYR A 192 -8.84 -20.46 7.86
N ASP A 193 -9.88 -20.45 7.03
CA ASP A 193 -11.13 -21.19 7.25
C ASP A 193 -11.06 -22.54 6.50
N PRO A 194 -10.91 -23.67 7.21
CA PRO A 194 -10.83 -24.98 6.58
C PRO A 194 -12.10 -25.41 5.85
N ALA A 195 -13.26 -24.87 6.22
CA ALA A 195 -14.54 -25.25 5.62
C ALA A 195 -14.71 -24.66 4.22
N SER A 196 -14.30 -23.39 4.02
CA SER A 196 -14.38 -22.69 2.74
C SER A 196 -13.08 -22.77 1.92
N GLY A 197 -11.94 -23.05 2.57
CA GLY A 197 -10.61 -23.00 1.96
C GLY A 197 -10.08 -21.58 1.75
N LEU A 198 -10.69 -20.59 2.42
CA LEU A 198 -10.34 -19.19 2.29
C LEU A 198 -9.41 -18.74 3.42
N PHE A 199 -8.50 -17.83 3.10
CA PHE A 199 -7.75 -17.08 4.09
C PHE A 199 -8.26 -15.63 4.17
N ALA A 200 -8.07 -15.03 5.34
CA ALA A 200 -8.11 -13.58 5.53
C ALA A 200 -6.74 -13.10 5.97
N GLY A 201 -6.28 -11.98 5.43
CA GLY A 201 -5.03 -11.32 5.80
C GLY A 201 -5.18 -9.81 5.78
N LEU A 202 -4.30 -9.12 6.50
CA LEU A 202 -4.41 -7.70 6.82
C LEU A 202 -5.68 -7.34 7.61
N GLY A 203 -5.56 -6.32 8.46
CA GLY A 203 -6.71 -5.76 9.18
C GLY A 203 -7.44 -4.65 8.43
N HIS A 204 -6.92 -4.27 7.25
CA HIS A 204 -7.49 -3.25 6.38
C HIS A 204 -7.10 -3.50 4.93
N GLY A 205 -7.82 -2.86 4.00
CA GLY A 205 -7.51 -2.90 2.58
C GLY A 205 -6.15 -2.30 2.23
N ILE A 206 -5.54 -2.80 1.17
CA ILE A 206 -4.37 -2.15 0.58
C ILE A 206 -4.87 -0.90 -0.13
N CYS A 207 -4.55 0.24 0.46
CA CYS A 207 -4.89 1.54 -0.08
C CYS A 207 -3.80 2.03 -1.03
N ASP A 208 -4.25 2.77 -2.03
CA ASP A 208 -3.38 3.61 -2.83
C ASP A 208 -2.77 4.71 -1.95
N MET A 209 -1.44 4.74 -1.85
CA MET A 209 -0.72 5.67 -0.95
C MET A 209 -0.90 7.14 -1.34
N ASP A 210 -1.33 7.42 -2.57
CA ASP A 210 -1.47 8.76 -3.12
C ASP A 210 -2.93 9.22 -3.12
N THR A 211 -3.90 8.29 -3.16
CA THR A 211 -5.33 8.61 -3.29
C THR A 211 -6.22 8.11 -2.14
N SER A 212 -5.64 7.44 -1.14
CA SER A 212 -6.30 6.98 0.09
C SER A 212 -7.45 5.96 -0.10
N GLY A 213 -7.84 5.65 -1.34
CA GLY A 213 -8.85 4.64 -1.66
C GLY A 213 -8.28 3.22 -1.74
N VAL A 214 -9.11 2.21 -1.51
CA VAL A 214 -8.72 0.81 -1.68
C VAL A 214 -8.41 0.52 -3.14
N MET A 215 -7.23 -0.06 -3.40
CA MET A 215 -6.75 -0.34 -4.75
C MET A 215 -7.66 -1.38 -5.43
N ALA A 216 -8.16 -1.06 -6.63
CA ALA A 216 -9.00 -1.96 -7.40
C ALA A 216 -8.19 -3.18 -7.86
N LEU A 217 -8.58 -4.35 -7.36
CA LEU A 217 -7.90 -5.61 -7.65
C LEU A 217 -8.33 -6.17 -9.01
N LYS A 218 -7.37 -6.34 -9.93
CA LYS A 218 -7.57 -7.21 -11.10
C LYS A 218 -7.12 -8.63 -10.80
N SER A 219 -5.92 -8.74 -10.25
CA SER A 219 -5.36 -9.97 -9.74
C SER A 219 -4.41 -9.65 -8.60
N GLY A 220 -4.20 -10.61 -7.71
CA GLY A 220 -3.19 -10.50 -6.69
C GLY A 220 -2.71 -11.86 -6.25
N GLU A 221 -1.52 -11.86 -5.68
CA GLU A 221 -0.81 -13.07 -5.30
C GLU A 221 -0.27 -12.90 -3.88
N PRO A 222 -0.68 -13.76 -2.93
CA PRO A 222 0.08 -13.94 -1.71
C PRO A 222 1.41 -14.61 -2.07
N ALA A 223 2.50 -14.15 -1.50
CA ALA A 223 3.85 -14.63 -1.83
C ALA A 223 4.64 -14.92 -0.55
N PRO A 224 5.55 -15.90 -0.59
CA PRO A 224 6.40 -16.18 0.56
C PRO A 224 7.42 -15.05 0.75
N ILE A 225 7.72 -14.74 2.00
CA ILE A 225 8.74 -13.76 2.36
C ILE A 225 9.76 -14.36 3.31
N THR A 226 10.94 -13.76 3.33
CA THR A 226 11.93 -13.95 4.40
C THR A 226 12.10 -12.62 5.12
N LEU A 227 11.91 -12.62 6.44
CA LEU A 227 12.18 -11.45 7.27
C LEU A 227 13.69 -11.24 7.39
N SER A 228 14.13 -10.00 7.18
CA SER A 228 15.54 -9.60 7.22
C SER A 228 15.85 -8.69 8.42
N GLY A 229 14.82 -8.18 9.10
CA GLY A 229 14.99 -7.41 10.33
C GLY A 229 13.77 -6.58 10.67
N ILE A 230 13.91 -5.74 11.69
CA ILE A 230 12.84 -4.89 12.21
C ILE A 230 13.40 -3.49 12.44
N VAL A 231 12.68 -2.48 11.95
CA VAL A 231 12.83 -1.10 12.40
C VAL A 231 11.90 -0.92 13.57
N LYS A 232 12.44 -0.53 14.72
CA LYS A 232 11.63 -0.27 15.90
C LYS A 232 10.74 0.95 15.69
N GLY A 233 9.51 0.85 16.20
CA GLY A 233 8.60 1.97 16.33
C GLY A 233 9.01 2.85 17.49
N GLU A 234 8.96 4.14 17.25
CA GLU A 234 9.19 5.20 18.23
C GLU A 234 8.05 6.20 18.13
N GLU A 235 7.90 7.04 19.15
CA GLU A 235 6.93 8.14 19.13
C GLU A 235 7.15 9.00 17.88
N ASN A 236 6.07 9.21 17.12
CA ASN A 236 6.01 9.91 15.83
C ASN A 236 6.79 9.26 14.67
N SER A 237 7.31 8.04 14.87
CA SER A 237 8.06 7.30 13.84
C SER A 237 7.63 5.84 13.82
N PRO A 238 6.66 5.45 12.96
CA PRO A 238 6.20 4.08 12.90
C PRO A 238 7.35 3.14 12.51
N GLY A 239 7.48 2.04 13.24
CA GLY A 239 8.43 0.99 12.91
C GLY A 239 7.93 0.15 11.73
N GLN A 240 8.74 -0.82 11.30
CA GLN A 240 8.41 -1.68 10.17
C GLN A 240 9.12 -3.04 10.23
N LEU A 241 8.40 -4.10 9.90
CA LEU A 241 8.98 -5.39 9.55
C LEU A 241 9.65 -5.31 8.18
N ARG A 242 10.94 -5.68 8.11
CA ARG A 242 11.70 -5.74 6.86
C ARG A 242 11.80 -7.17 6.40
N GLY A 243 11.61 -7.36 5.10
CA GLY A 243 11.76 -8.64 4.45
C GLY A 243 11.87 -8.49 2.94
N TYR A 244 12.07 -9.61 2.28
CA TYR A 244 12.07 -9.70 0.82
C TYR A 244 11.28 -10.93 0.39
N PHE A 245 10.75 -10.89 -0.83
CA PHE A 245 10.07 -12.04 -1.42
C PHE A 245 11.07 -13.17 -1.62
N SER A 246 10.78 -14.34 -1.06
CA SER A 246 11.69 -15.49 -1.08
C SER A 246 11.46 -16.42 -2.26
N SER A 247 10.36 -16.21 -3.01
CA SER A 247 10.04 -16.93 -4.24
C SER A 247 9.16 -16.09 -5.16
N ASP A 248 9.25 -16.37 -6.46
CA ASP A 248 8.30 -15.88 -7.46
C ASP A 248 7.05 -16.75 -7.56
N GLN A 249 7.07 -17.96 -6.98
CA GLN A 249 5.88 -18.81 -6.90
C GLN A 249 4.92 -18.26 -5.83
N PRO A 250 3.65 -18.01 -6.18
CA PRO A 250 2.66 -17.56 -5.21
C PRO A 250 2.31 -18.69 -4.22
N LEU A 251 1.79 -18.29 -3.06
CA LEU A 251 1.23 -19.19 -2.05
C LEU A 251 -0.21 -19.62 -2.38
N GLY A 252 -0.84 -18.96 -3.35
CA GLY A 252 -2.23 -19.12 -3.72
C GLY A 252 -2.73 -17.94 -4.54
N SER A 253 -4.00 -17.56 -4.39
CA SER A 253 -4.63 -16.48 -5.16
C SER A 253 -5.32 -15.48 -4.24
N LEU A 254 -5.08 -14.19 -4.47
CA LEU A 254 -5.80 -13.11 -3.79
C LEU A 254 -7.04 -12.77 -4.62
N LEU A 255 -8.22 -13.00 -4.03
CA LEU A 255 -9.51 -12.88 -4.71
C LEU A 255 -10.12 -11.50 -4.53
N GLN A 256 -9.94 -10.87 -3.36
CA GLN A 256 -10.51 -9.57 -3.05
C GLN A 256 -9.58 -8.71 -2.19
N ASN A 257 -9.57 -7.41 -2.49
CA ASN A 257 -9.02 -6.35 -1.64
C ASN A 257 -10.18 -5.46 -1.20
N LYS A 258 -10.51 -5.48 0.10
CA LYS A 258 -11.64 -4.75 0.69
C LYS A 258 -11.15 -3.85 1.79
N ASP A 259 -11.97 -2.88 2.20
CA ASP A 259 -11.67 -2.03 3.36
C ASP A 259 -11.27 -2.84 4.60
N THR A 260 -11.86 -4.03 4.78
CA THR A 260 -11.71 -4.92 5.95
C THR A 260 -10.53 -5.89 5.87
N GLY A 261 -9.77 -5.91 4.79
CA GLY A 261 -8.64 -6.83 4.60
C GLY A 261 -8.56 -7.39 3.17
N VAL A 262 -7.65 -8.34 3.00
CA VAL A 262 -7.50 -9.11 1.77
C VAL A 262 -7.92 -10.56 1.99
N TYR A 263 -8.58 -11.13 0.98
CA TYR A 263 -9.17 -12.45 1.05
C TYR A 263 -8.79 -13.26 -0.16
N GLY A 264 -8.57 -14.56 0.02
CA GLY A 264 -8.12 -15.42 -1.07
C GLY A 264 -8.05 -16.89 -0.70
N THR A 265 -7.39 -17.67 -1.54
CA THR A 265 -7.11 -19.10 -1.31
C THR A 265 -5.62 -19.33 -1.17
N LEU A 266 -5.25 -20.38 -0.44
CA LEU A 266 -3.89 -20.92 -0.40
C LEU A 266 -3.85 -22.24 -1.17
N ASP A 267 -2.79 -22.46 -1.94
CA ASP A 267 -2.61 -23.70 -2.71
C ASP A 267 -2.42 -24.90 -1.80
N ASN A 268 -1.78 -24.67 -0.65
CA ASN A 268 -1.58 -25.67 0.39
C ASN A 268 -2.27 -25.17 1.68
N PRO A 269 -3.27 -25.89 2.19
CA PRO A 269 -3.90 -25.57 3.47
C PRO A 269 -2.85 -25.51 4.59
N PRO A 270 -2.83 -24.44 5.39
CA PRO A 270 -1.92 -24.35 6.53
C PRO A 270 -2.30 -25.37 7.60
N GLU A 271 -1.28 -25.91 8.27
CA GLU A 271 -1.48 -26.75 9.45
C GLU A 271 -1.77 -25.87 10.68
N GLY A 272 -2.59 -26.36 11.61
CA GLY A 272 -2.87 -25.68 12.87
C GLY A 272 -4.12 -26.19 13.56
N GLU A 273 -4.30 -25.81 14.82
CA GLU A 273 -5.52 -26.08 15.59
C GLU A 273 -6.59 -25.04 15.25
N THR A 274 -7.83 -25.49 15.11
CA THR A 274 -8.96 -24.59 14.89
C THR A 274 -9.40 -23.97 16.20
N VAL A 275 -9.81 -22.70 16.15
CA VAL A 275 -10.44 -21.97 17.25
C VAL A 275 -11.76 -21.39 16.78
N GLU A 276 -12.71 -21.26 17.69
CA GLU A 276 -13.95 -20.53 17.42
C GLU A 276 -13.66 -19.04 17.20
N ILE A 277 -14.40 -18.41 16.29
CA ILE A 277 -14.45 -16.95 16.22
C ILE A 277 -15.34 -16.44 17.37
N LEU A 278 -14.84 -15.48 18.14
CA LEU A 278 -15.59 -14.84 19.21
C LEU A 278 -16.60 -13.86 18.60
N PRO A 279 -17.90 -13.97 18.92
CA PRO A 279 -18.90 -13.00 18.46
C PRO A 279 -18.55 -11.59 18.93
N ARG A 280 -18.77 -10.59 18.07
CA ARG A 280 -18.36 -9.20 18.33
C ARG A 280 -18.99 -8.62 19.60
N GLU A 281 -20.19 -9.08 19.97
CA GLU A 281 -20.92 -8.69 21.18
C GLU A 281 -20.36 -9.32 22.47
N GLU A 282 -19.58 -10.40 22.34
CA GLU A 282 -18.94 -11.09 23.46
C GLU A 282 -17.52 -10.58 23.74
N ILE A 283 -16.93 -9.81 22.81
CA ILE A 283 -15.63 -9.17 23.02
C ILE A 283 -15.73 -8.19 24.20
N HIS A 284 -14.75 -8.22 25.09
CA HIS A 284 -14.67 -7.30 26.24
C HIS A 284 -13.27 -6.70 26.40
N CYS A 285 -13.16 -5.57 27.10
CA CYS A 285 -11.86 -5.04 27.50
C CYS A 285 -11.14 -6.04 28.43
N GLY A 286 -9.81 -6.06 28.34
CA GLY A 286 -8.98 -6.96 29.14
C GLY A 286 -7.95 -7.75 28.32
N PRO A 287 -7.29 -8.74 28.94
CA PRO A 287 -6.12 -9.39 28.37
C PRO A 287 -6.47 -10.21 27.12
N VAL A 288 -5.55 -10.20 26.16
CA VAL A 288 -5.59 -10.98 24.92
C VAL A 288 -4.20 -11.49 24.57
N GLN A 289 -4.12 -12.52 23.74
CA GLN A 289 -2.89 -12.98 23.11
C GLN A 289 -2.81 -12.44 21.68
N LEU A 290 -1.73 -11.75 21.35
CA LEU A 290 -1.40 -11.29 20.01
C LEU A 290 -0.45 -12.28 19.35
N LEU A 291 -0.86 -12.89 18.24
CA LEU A 291 -0.06 -13.85 17.50
C LEU A 291 0.77 -13.13 16.42
N VAL A 292 2.11 -13.16 16.56
CA VAL A 292 3.03 -12.36 15.72
C VAL A 292 4.22 -13.20 15.27
N THR A 293 4.61 -13.06 14.01
CA THR A 293 5.88 -13.58 13.50
C THR A 293 6.90 -12.44 13.36
N LEU A 294 8.05 -12.56 14.04
CA LEU A 294 9.13 -11.57 14.01
C LEU A 294 10.39 -12.04 13.26
N ASP A 295 10.52 -13.35 13.06
CA ASP A 295 11.66 -13.99 12.42
C ASP A 295 11.27 -15.38 11.87
N GLU A 296 12.26 -16.20 11.50
CA GLU A 296 12.06 -17.54 10.93
C GLU A 296 11.48 -18.58 11.90
N SER A 297 11.34 -18.26 13.19
CA SER A 297 10.67 -19.15 14.16
C SER A 297 9.15 -19.25 13.97
N GLY A 298 8.58 -18.41 13.10
CA GLY A 298 7.16 -18.39 12.81
C GLY A 298 6.33 -17.67 13.89
N PRO A 299 5.00 -17.89 13.90
CA PRO A 299 4.09 -17.17 14.77
C PRO A 299 4.28 -17.54 16.25
N GLN A 300 4.38 -16.52 17.11
CA GLN A 300 4.51 -16.67 18.56
C GLN A 300 3.46 -15.84 19.30
N PRO A 301 2.94 -16.32 20.43
CA PRO A 301 2.00 -15.56 21.25
C PRO A 301 2.71 -14.53 22.12
N TYR A 302 2.14 -13.32 22.16
CA TYR A 302 2.58 -12.20 22.98
C TYR A 302 1.40 -11.61 23.76
N ASP A 303 1.65 -11.18 24.98
CA ASP A 303 0.65 -10.51 25.82
C ASP A 303 0.26 -9.12 25.26
N ALA A 304 -1.04 -8.85 25.23
CA ALA A 304 -1.64 -7.57 24.90
C ALA A 304 -2.95 -7.37 25.68
N GLU A 305 -3.55 -6.19 25.56
CA GLU A 305 -4.81 -5.84 26.22
C GLU A 305 -5.73 -5.07 25.27
N ILE A 306 -7.01 -5.40 25.25
CA ILE A 306 -8.05 -4.55 24.65
C ILE A 306 -8.40 -3.47 25.67
N LEU A 307 -8.01 -2.23 25.39
CA LEU A 307 -8.26 -1.08 26.25
C LEU A 307 -9.68 -0.56 26.10
N GLN A 308 -10.19 -0.56 24.87
CA GLN A 308 -11.48 0.02 24.55
C GLN A 308 -12.13 -0.70 23.37
N ILE A 309 -13.46 -0.85 23.44
CA ILE A 309 -14.30 -1.23 22.32
C ILE A 309 -14.96 0.04 21.79
N LEU A 310 -14.76 0.30 20.51
CA LEU A 310 -15.31 1.42 19.77
C LEU A 310 -16.62 1.01 19.11
N ASP A 311 -17.05 1.75 18.09
CA ASP A 311 -18.25 1.43 17.33
C ASP A 311 -18.03 0.14 16.49
N LEU A 312 -18.83 -0.89 16.79
CA LEU A 312 -18.77 -2.18 16.11
C LEU A 312 -19.29 -2.12 14.66
N GLU A 313 -19.99 -1.02 14.29
CA GLU A 313 -20.42 -0.76 12.91
C GLU A 313 -19.29 -0.15 12.06
N GLN A 314 -18.19 0.30 12.67
CA GLN A 314 -17.02 0.71 11.91
C GLN A 314 -16.38 -0.51 11.22
N LYS A 315 -15.83 -0.31 10.02
CA LYS A 315 -15.27 -1.43 9.25
C LYS A 315 -13.96 -1.97 9.83
N THR A 316 -13.06 -1.11 10.33
CA THR A 316 -11.65 -1.50 10.60
C THR A 316 -11.08 -1.02 11.95
N LYS A 317 -11.84 -0.26 12.73
CA LYS A 317 -11.38 0.39 13.97
C LYS A 317 -12.36 0.12 15.11
N ASN A 318 -12.61 -1.16 15.36
CA ASN A 318 -13.55 -1.61 16.39
C ASN A 318 -12.92 -1.67 17.78
N LEU A 319 -11.62 -1.89 17.86
CA LEU A 319 -10.90 -2.12 19.11
C LEU A 319 -9.74 -1.14 19.25
N VAL A 320 -9.42 -0.73 20.47
CA VAL A 320 -8.12 -0.13 20.83
C VAL A 320 -7.33 -1.18 21.59
N VAL A 321 -6.16 -1.53 21.09
CA VAL A 321 -5.31 -2.60 21.59
C VAL A 321 -3.98 -2.02 22.04
N GLN A 322 -3.45 -2.52 23.16
CA GLN A 322 -2.11 -2.20 23.65
C GLN A 322 -1.27 -3.46 23.79
N VAL A 323 -0.05 -3.43 23.24
CA VAL A 323 0.95 -4.46 23.47
C VAL A 323 1.54 -4.28 24.86
N THR A 324 1.52 -5.35 25.66
CA THR A 324 2.05 -5.34 27.04
C THR A 324 3.24 -6.29 27.21
N ASP A 325 3.46 -7.20 26.25
CA ASP A 325 4.56 -8.17 26.31
C ASP A 325 5.94 -7.49 26.22
N PRO A 326 6.80 -7.65 27.23
CA PRO A 326 8.11 -7.00 27.24
C PRO A 326 9.04 -7.50 26.13
N ARG A 327 8.87 -8.74 25.64
CA ARG A 327 9.69 -9.31 24.56
C ARG A 327 9.35 -8.63 23.24
N LEU A 328 8.06 -8.45 22.96
CA LEU A 328 7.59 -7.77 21.74
C LEU A 328 8.00 -6.29 21.77
N LEU A 329 7.71 -5.59 22.87
CA LEU A 329 8.11 -4.18 23.05
C LEU A 329 9.62 -3.98 22.91
N GLN A 330 10.44 -4.88 23.47
CA GLN A 330 11.88 -4.81 23.34
C GLN A 330 12.34 -5.02 21.89
N ALA A 331 11.70 -5.90 21.13
CA ALA A 331 12.07 -6.21 19.76
C ALA A 331 11.63 -5.10 18.78
N THR A 332 10.42 -4.56 18.96
CA THR A 332 9.75 -3.76 17.92
C THR A 332 9.35 -2.36 18.37
N GLY A 333 9.37 -2.06 19.67
CA GLY A 333 8.80 -0.81 20.20
C GLY A 333 7.26 -0.80 20.29
N GLY A 334 6.60 -1.90 19.92
CA GLY A 334 5.14 -2.00 19.88
C GLY A 334 4.62 -2.57 18.56
N ILE A 335 3.47 -2.08 18.11
CA ILE A 335 2.89 -2.41 16.81
C ILE A 335 3.69 -1.69 15.72
N VAL A 336 4.10 -2.43 14.68
CA VAL A 336 4.86 -1.88 13.55
C VAL A 336 4.21 -2.24 12.23
N GLN A 337 4.56 -1.50 11.17
CA GLN A 337 4.09 -1.83 9.82
C GLN A 337 4.46 -3.27 9.45
N GLY A 338 3.51 -3.99 8.84
CA GLY A 338 3.60 -5.43 8.56
C GLY A 338 2.84 -6.31 9.56
N MET A 339 2.57 -5.82 10.79
CA MET A 339 1.75 -6.53 11.79
C MET A 339 0.23 -6.38 11.57
N SER A 340 -0.19 -5.59 10.59
CA SER A 340 -1.60 -5.53 10.21
C SER A 340 -2.06 -6.94 9.80
N GLY A 341 -3.10 -7.43 10.45
CA GLY A 341 -3.58 -8.82 10.36
C GLY A 341 -3.11 -9.74 11.49
N CYS A 342 -2.24 -9.31 12.42
CA CYS A 342 -1.86 -10.14 13.56
C CYS A 342 -3.09 -10.51 14.41
N PRO A 343 -3.39 -11.82 14.59
CA PRO A 343 -4.55 -12.29 15.33
C PRO A 343 -4.56 -11.90 16.80
N LEU A 344 -5.74 -11.53 17.29
CA LEU A 344 -6.03 -11.27 18.70
C LEU A 344 -6.91 -12.40 19.23
N LEU A 345 -6.38 -13.18 20.17
CA LEU A 345 -7.12 -14.25 20.83
C LEU A 345 -7.57 -13.80 22.22
N GLN A 346 -8.87 -13.87 22.49
CA GLN A 346 -9.48 -13.63 23.80
C GLN A 346 -10.19 -14.90 24.24
N ASP A 347 -9.94 -15.35 25.47
CA ASP A 347 -10.54 -16.57 26.04
C ASP A 347 -10.38 -17.83 25.16
N GLY A 348 -9.26 -17.93 24.46
CA GLY A 348 -8.95 -19.04 23.55
C GLY A 348 -9.68 -18.99 22.20
N LYS A 349 -10.45 -17.93 21.94
CA LYS A 349 -11.18 -17.70 20.69
C LYS A 349 -10.60 -16.54 19.90
N LEU A 350 -10.82 -16.51 18.59
CA LEU A 350 -10.34 -15.42 17.74
C LEU A 350 -11.28 -14.21 17.86
N ALA A 351 -10.82 -13.16 18.53
CA ALA A 351 -11.59 -11.92 18.74
C ALA A 351 -11.42 -10.92 17.60
N GLY A 352 -10.22 -10.83 17.03
CA GLY A 352 -9.93 -9.80 16.05
C GLY A 352 -8.55 -9.89 15.43
N ALA A 353 -8.16 -8.81 14.77
CA ALA A 353 -6.83 -8.62 14.22
C ALA A 353 -6.39 -7.17 14.36
N VAL A 354 -5.08 -6.94 14.52
CA VAL A 354 -4.51 -5.59 14.53
C VAL A 354 -4.64 -4.94 13.14
N THR A 355 -4.91 -3.63 13.09
CA THR A 355 -5.05 -2.87 11.83
C THR A 355 -4.00 -1.76 11.72
N HIS A 356 -4.14 -0.68 12.49
CA HIS A 356 -3.29 0.52 12.39
C HIS A 356 -2.62 0.81 13.72
N VAL A 357 -1.35 1.20 13.69
CA VAL A 357 -0.62 1.70 14.87
C VAL A 357 -0.94 3.18 15.14
N PHE A 358 -0.94 3.60 16.40
CA PHE A 358 -0.99 5.02 16.76
C PHE A 358 0.41 5.61 16.67
N THR A 359 0.56 6.69 15.92
CA THR A 359 1.87 7.30 15.68
C THR A 359 2.49 7.90 16.94
N GLU A 360 1.66 8.40 17.85
CA GLU A 360 2.02 9.01 19.13
C GLU A 360 2.35 7.99 20.22
N ASP A 361 1.90 6.75 20.08
CA ASP A 361 2.25 5.66 21.00
C ASP A 361 2.27 4.33 20.22
N PRO A 362 3.46 3.88 19.78
CA PRO A 362 3.58 2.66 18.98
C PRO A 362 3.16 1.41 19.76
N THR A 363 3.03 1.47 21.09
CA THR A 363 2.52 0.33 21.88
C THR A 363 1.03 0.11 21.69
N THR A 364 0.33 1.10 21.11
CA THR A 364 -1.13 1.07 20.91
C THR A 364 -1.53 1.13 19.44
N GLY A 365 -2.73 0.62 19.16
CA GLY A 365 -3.28 0.63 17.81
C GLY A 365 -4.75 0.24 17.76
N TYR A 366 -5.29 0.24 16.55
CA TYR A 366 -6.64 -0.22 16.27
C TYR A 366 -6.68 -1.72 15.95
N GLY A 367 -7.83 -2.34 16.20
CA GLY A 367 -8.17 -3.68 15.78
C GLY A 367 -9.54 -3.77 15.10
N ILE A 368 -9.70 -4.77 14.24
CA ILE A 368 -10.96 -5.16 13.58
C ILE A 368 -11.49 -6.45 14.22
N CYS A 369 -12.81 -6.61 14.32
CA CYS A 369 -13.43 -7.85 14.79
C CYS A 369 -13.24 -8.99 13.77
N ALA A 370 -12.87 -10.17 14.26
CA ALA A 370 -12.62 -11.33 13.39
C ALA A 370 -13.90 -11.82 12.72
N GLN A 371 -15.04 -11.69 13.39
CA GLN A 371 -16.35 -11.98 12.81
C GLN A 371 -16.61 -11.17 11.54
N THR A 372 -16.28 -9.86 11.53
CA THR A 372 -16.43 -9.01 10.34
C THR A 372 -15.58 -9.53 9.19
N MET A 373 -14.32 -9.87 9.45
CA MET A 373 -13.42 -10.43 8.44
C MET A 373 -13.94 -11.76 7.90
N TRP A 374 -14.49 -12.62 8.77
CA TRP A 374 -15.04 -13.90 8.37
C TRP A 374 -16.30 -13.73 7.50
N GLU A 375 -17.25 -12.90 7.89
CA GLU A 375 -18.46 -12.60 7.10
C GLU A 375 -18.09 -12.12 5.68
N GLU A 376 -17.11 -11.21 5.56
CA GLU A 376 -16.59 -10.73 4.27
C GLU A 376 -15.92 -11.85 3.46
N SER A 377 -15.15 -12.73 4.11
CA SER A 377 -14.56 -13.89 3.44
C SER A 377 -15.63 -14.81 2.86
N GLN A 378 -16.75 -15.03 3.56
CA GLN A 378 -17.80 -15.92 3.06
C GLN A 378 -18.49 -15.34 1.81
N ILE A 379 -18.58 -14.01 1.68
CA ILE A 379 -19.10 -13.37 0.46
C ILE A 379 -18.19 -13.67 -0.75
N CYS A 380 -16.87 -13.76 -0.55
CA CYS A 380 -15.91 -14.11 -1.59
C CYS A 380 -16.15 -15.51 -2.19
N SER A 381 -16.67 -16.46 -1.39
CA SER A 381 -16.91 -17.84 -1.81
C SER A 381 -18.03 -18.00 -2.83
N VAL A 382 -18.95 -17.02 -2.92
CA VAL A 382 -20.18 -17.08 -3.71
C VAL A 382 -20.00 -16.49 -5.13
N SER A 383 -18.88 -15.81 -5.41
CA SER A 383 -18.61 -15.18 -6.72
C SER A 383 -17.86 -16.09 -7.71
N LYS A 384 -17.97 -17.41 -7.60
CA LYS A 384 -17.39 -18.38 -8.54
C LYS A 384 -18.26 -18.66 -9.75
#